data_AF-A0A850FAZ0-F1
#
_entry.id   AF-A0A850FAZ0-F1
#
_cell.length_a   1.000
_cell.length_b   1.000
_cell.length_c   1.000
_cell.angle_alpha   90.00
_cell.angle_beta   90.00
_cell.angle_gamma   90.00
#
_symmetry.space_group_name_H-M   'P 1'
#
loop_
_entity.id
_entity.type
_entity.pdbx_description
1 polymer ?
#
loop_
_entity_poly.entity_id
_entity_poly.type
_entity_poly.pdbx_seq_one_letter_code
_entity_poly.pdbx_strand_id
1 'polypeptide(L)'
;MASIPLVGPGPQIIRNNMAEARQHSYGKNMAPPQTYIWFYQKVRNRGPWDYKQFNPYWAEFGNFNYGATGTAAGIPENILLMGAGAAQMRAKTSDPQWGYPWQGPPYGDDPKDQAAIREGIAYARQCGF
;
A
#
# COMPACT_ATOMS: atom_id res chain seq x y z
N MET A 1 -10.31 -15.93 2.13
CA MET A 1 -9.47 -15.52 0.98
C MET A 1 -9.43 -14.00 0.99
N ALA A 2 -8.34 -13.37 0.54
CA ALA A 2 -8.29 -11.91 0.49
C ALA A 2 -9.13 -11.43 -0.71
N SER A 3 -9.97 -10.43 -0.52
CA SER A 3 -10.89 -9.94 -1.54
C SER A 3 -10.61 -8.49 -1.87
N ILE A 4 -10.66 -8.15 -3.16
CA ILE A 4 -10.53 -6.76 -3.61
C ILE A 4 -11.75 -5.96 -3.13
N PRO A 5 -11.57 -4.73 -2.61
CA PRO A 5 -12.68 -3.87 -2.21
C PRO A 5 -13.70 -3.64 -3.34
N LEU A 6 -14.99 -3.72 -3.02
CA LEU A 6 -16.09 -3.52 -3.98
C LEU A 6 -16.22 -2.06 -4.43
N VAL A 7 -15.82 -1.13 -3.57
CA VAL A 7 -15.88 0.31 -3.82
C VAL A 7 -14.53 0.76 -4.37
N GLY A 8 -14.49 1.15 -5.65
CA GLY A 8 -13.29 1.65 -6.30
C GLY A 8 -13.32 1.49 -7.83
N PRO A 9 -12.21 1.79 -8.51
CA PRO A 9 -12.02 1.59 -9.95
C PRO A 9 -12.16 0.13 -10.43
N GLY A 10 -12.20 -0.82 -9.50
CA GLY A 10 -12.47 -2.23 -9.76
C GLY A 10 -11.22 -3.11 -9.84
N PRO A 11 -11.42 -4.43 -9.92
CA PRO A 11 -10.35 -5.42 -9.73
C PRO A 11 -9.32 -5.45 -10.86
N GLN A 12 -9.70 -5.05 -12.07
CA GLN A 12 -8.77 -5.04 -13.20
C GLN A 12 -7.64 -4.01 -13.00
N ILE A 13 -7.95 -2.88 -12.36
CA ILE A 13 -6.94 -1.85 -12.06
C ILE A 13 -5.89 -2.37 -11.08
N ILE A 14 -6.31 -3.09 -10.03
CA ILE A 14 -5.37 -3.73 -9.09
C ILE A 14 -4.43 -4.69 -9.82
N ARG A 15 -4.98 -5.57 -10.67
CA ARG A 15 -4.17 -6.53 -11.42
C ARG A 15 -3.18 -5.85 -12.36
N ASN A 16 -3.61 -4.80 -13.05
CA ASN A 16 -2.75 -4.01 -13.93
C ASN A 16 -1.62 -3.34 -13.15
N ASN A 17 -1.93 -2.72 -12.01
CA ASN A 17 -0.92 -2.09 -11.16
C ASN A 17 0.06 -3.10 -10.57
N MET A 18 -0.42 -4.29 -10.16
CA MET A 18 0.46 -5.36 -9.68
C MET A 18 1.36 -5.91 -10.79
N ALA A 19 0.84 -6.04 -12.01
CA ALA A 19 1.63 -6.41 -13.17
C ALA A 19 2.70 -5.35 -13.49
N GLU A 20 2.36 -4.06 -13.39
CA GLU A 20 3.34 -2.97 -13.50
C GLU A 20 4.39 -3.06 -12.38
N ALA A 21 3.97 -3.22 -11.12
CA ALA A 21 4.85 -3.33 -9.97
C ALA A 21 5.83 -4.49 -10.07
N ARG A 22 5.39 -5.62 -10.63
CA ARG A 22 6.23 -6.78 -10.86
C ARG A 22 7.44 -6.49 -11.75
N GLN A 23 7.31 -5.57 -12.71
CA GLN A 23 8.42 -5.19 -13.60
C GLN A 23 9.55 -4.46 -12.84
N HIS A 24 9.25 -3.94 -11.66
CA HIS A 24 10.21 -3.28 -10.76
C HIS A 24 10.68 -4.18 -9.62
N SER A 25 10.28 -5.46 -9.59
CA SER A 25 10.70 -6.42 -8.57
C SER A 25 11.99 -7.14 -8.97
N TYR A 26 12.91 -7.30 -8.01
CA TYR A 26 14.11 -8.12 -8.15
C TYR A 26 14.03 -9.44 -7.37
N GLY A 27 12.81 -9.81 -6.95
CA GLY A 27 12.57 -10.97 -6.10
C GLY A 27 11.79 -10.61 -4.84
N LYS A 28 11.33 -11.65 -4.14
CA LYS A 28 10.54 -11.51 -2.91
C LYS A 28 11.40 -10.86 -1.82
N ASN A 29 10.90 -9.80 -1.20
CA ASN A 29 11.60 -9.01 -0.18
C ASN A 29 12.94 -8.42 -0.66
N MET A 30 13.13 -8.27 -1.98
CA MET A 30 14.35 -7.72 -2.59
C MET A 30 14.00 -6.52 -3.45
N ALA A 31 13.53 -5.44 -2.81
CA ALA A 31 13.34 -4.15 -3.48
C ALA A 31 14.65 -3.34 -3.42
N PRO A 32 15.33 -3.06 -4.55
CA PRO A 32 16.46 -2.15 -4.55
C PRO A 32 16.01 -0.68 -4.44
N PRO A 33 16.93 0.27 -4.19
CA PRO A 33 16.59 1.69 -4.04
C PRO A 33 15.75 2.27 -5.18
N GLN A 34 15.99 1.85 -6.43
CA GLN A 34 15.22 2.34 -7.59
C GLN A 34 13.74 1.94 -7.50
N THR A 35 13.44 0.75 -6.98
CA THR A 35 12.07 0.27 -6.77
C THR A 35 11.35 1.13 -5.74
N TYR A 36 12.02 1.52 -4.66
CA TYR A 36 11.45 2.43 -3.66
C TYR A 36 11.17 3.83 -4.23
N ILE A 37 12.09 4.37 -5.04
CA ILE A 37 11.90 5.68 -5.68
C ILE A 37 10.69 5.65 -6.62
N TRP A 38 10.63 4.64 -7.49
CA TRP A 38 9.50 4.45 -8.40
C TRP A 38 8.19 4.26 -7.64
N PHE A 39 8.17 3.39 -6.63
CA PHE A 39 6.97 3.09 -5.85
C PHE A 39 6.46 4.35 -5.12
N TYR A 40 7.36 5.12 -4.51
CA TYR A 40 7.02 6.40 -3.91
C TYR A 40 6.39 7.38 -4.91
N GLN A 41 6.92 7.47 -6.14
CA GLN A 41 6.33 8.33 -7.17
C GLN A 41 4.90 7.92 -7.54
N LYS A 42 4.57 6.64 -7.47
CA LYS A 42 3.23 6.10 -7.73
C LYS A 42 2.24 6.45 -6.62
N VAL A 43 2.63 6.27 -5.36
CA VAL A 43 1.71 6.26 -4.20
C VAL A 43 1.68 7.55 -3.39
N ARG A 44 2.62 8.49 -3.62
CA ARG A 44 2.64 9.79 -2.92
C ARG A 44 1.35 10.59 -3.17
N ASN A 45 1.11 11.61 -2.35
CA ASN A 45 0.03 12.57 -2.55
C ASN A 45 0.00 13.11 -3.99
N ARG A 46 -1.16 13.04 -4.65
CA ARG A 46 -1.40 13.35 -6.08
C ARG A 46 -0.60 12.48 -7.05
N GLY A 47 -0.11 11.33 -6.60
CA GLY A 47 0.49 10.31 -7.45
C GLY A 47 -0.58 9.56 -8.24
N PRO A 48 -0.18 8.82 -9.28
CA PRO A 48 -1.11 8.03 -10.11
C PRO A 48 -1.97 7.03 -9.32
N TRP A 49 -1.50 6.55 -8.16
CA TRP A 49 -2.21 5.59 -7.32
C TRP A 49 -2.79 6.21 -6.04
N ASP A 50 -2.86 7.55 -5.97
CA ASP A 50 -3.57 8.25 -4.89
C ASP A 50 -5.08 8.31 -5.19
N TYR A 51 -5.75 7.16 -5.04
CA TYR A 51 -7.16 6.99 -5.39
C TYR A 51 -8.11 7.91 -4.62
N LYS A 52 -7.72 8.33 -3.41
CA LYS A 52 -8.48 9.25 -2.57
C LYS A 52 -8.64 10.64 -3.20
N GLN A 53 -7.74 11.06 -4.10
CA GLN A 53 -7.85 12.33 -4.84
C GLN A 53 -8.95 12.29 -5.89
N PHE A 54 -9.24 11.12 -6.46
CA PHE A 54 -10.31 10.96 -7.45
C PHE A 54 -11.66 10.86 -6.76
N ASN A 55 -11.72 10.09 -5.67
CA ASN A 55 -12.92 9.98 -4.85
C ASN A 55 -12.52 9.64 -3.39
N PRO A 56 -12.92 10.47 -2.40
CA PRO A 56 -12.60 10.21 -0.99
C PRO A 56 -13.06 8.84 -0.47
N TYR A 57 -14.13 8.27 -1.03
CA TYR A 57 -14.65 6.95 -0.66
C TYR A 57 -13.76 5.78 -1.15
N TRP A 58 -12.73 6.05 -1.94
CA TRP A 58 -11.80 5.04 -2.46
C TRP A 58 -10.54 4.87 -1.61
N ALA A 59 -10.53 5.38 -0.38
CA ALA A 59 -9.40 5.24 0.54
C ALA A 59 -9.02 3.76 0.77
N GLU A 60 -10.02 2.91 1.05
CA GLU A 60 -9.81 1.47 1.27
C GLU A 60 -9.23 0.77 0.03
N PHE A 61 -9.74 1.10 -1.16
CA PHE A 61 -9.17 0.62 -2.42
C PHE A 61 -7.72 1.07 -2.61
N GLY A 62 -7.40 2.32 -2.26
CA GLY A 62 -6.04 2.84 -2.34
C GLY A 62 -5.07 2.13 -1.39
N ASN A 63 -5.49 1.89 -0.15
CA ASN A 63 -4.71 1.19 0.87
C ASN A 63 -4.51 -0.29 0.49
N PHE A 64 -5.56 -0.95 -0.01
CA PHE A 64 -5.45 -2.28 -0.60
C PHE A 64 -4.47 -2.31 -1.77
N ASN A 65 -4.59 -1.37 -2.71
CA ASN A 65 -3.69 -1.26 -3.86
C ASN A 65 -2.24 -1.06 -3.42
N TYR A 66 -1.99 -0.21 -2.42
CA TYR A 66 -0.66 0.03 -1.84
C TYR A 66 -0.03 -1.28 -1.32
N GLY A 67 -0.76 -2.05 -0.51
CA GLY A 67 -0.29 -3.34 0.00
C GLY A 67 -0.01 -4.36 -1.11
N ALA A 68 -0.93 -4.48 -2.06
CA ALA A 68 -0.84 -5.46 -3.15
C ALA A 68 0.32 -5.14 -4.11
N THR A 69 0.41 -3.89 -4.55
CA THR A 69 1.45 -3.45 -5.49
C THR A 69 2.83 -3.37 -4.84
N GLY A 70 2.92 -2.95 -3.58
CA GLY A 70 4.17 -2.96 -2.83
C GLY A 70 4.73 -4.38 -2.68
N THR A 71 3.88 -5.35 -2.37
CA THR A 71 4.26 -6.76 -2.31
C THR A 71 4.70 -7.27 -3.69
N ALA A 72 3.95 -6.94 -4.75
CA ALA A 72 4.31 -7.32 -6.12
C ALA A 72 5.64 -6.70 -6.60
N ALA A 73 5.99 -5.51 -6.10
CA ALA A 73 7.29 -4.88 -6.31
C ALA A 73 8.43 -5.50 -5.49
N GLY A 74 8.15 -6.47 -4.60
CA GLY A 74 9.13 -7.11 -3.73
C GLY A 74 9.49 -6.29 -2.49
N ILE A 75 8.68 -5.29 -2.11
CA ILE A 75 8.89 -4.51 -0.89
C ILE A 75 8.46 -5.35 0.33
N PRO A 76 9.29 -5.46 1.38
CA PRO A 76 8.91 -6.19 2.58
C PRO A 76 7.67 -5.61 3.27
N GLU A 77 6.82 -6.48 3.80
CA GLU A 77 5.55 -6.12 4.48
C GLU A 77 5.75 -5.08 5.58
N ASN A 78 6.75 -5.26 6.45
CA ASN A 78 7.02 -4.30 7.52
C ASN A 78 7.36 -2.89 6.97
N ILE A 79 8.06 -2.79 5.84
CA ILE A 79 8.38 -1.51 5.20
C ILE A 79 7.12 -0.85 4.64
N LEU A 80 6.17 -1.62 4.09
CA LEU A 80 4.88 -1.10 3.64
C LEU A 80 4.07 -0.55 4.81
N LEU A 81 3.93 -1.31 5.90
CA LEU A 81 3.15 -0.89 7.06
C LEU A 81 3.75 0.34 7.76
N MET A 82 5.08 0.40 7.88
CA MET A 82 5.77 1.59 8.41
C MET A 82 5.64 2.80 7.47
N GLY A 83 5.73 2.57 6.15
CA GLY A 83 5.60 3.61 5.14
C GLY A 83 4.23 4.29 5.15
N ALA A 84 3.17 3.51 5.33
CA ALA A 84 1.80 4.04 5.48
C ALA A 84 1.66 4.91 6.73
N GLY A 85 2.13 4.43 7.88
CA GLY A 85 2.13 5.23 9.11
C GLY A 85 2.92 6.54 8.99
N ALA A 86 4.08 6.50 8.34
CA ALA A 86 4.86 7.71 8.07
C ALA A 86 4.13 8.71 7.16
N ALA A 87 3.39 8.21 6.16
CA ALA A 87 2.57 9.04 5.29
C ALA A 87 1.40 9.70 6.05
N GLN A 88 0.72 8.95 6.91
CA GLN A 88 -0.39 9.44 7.73
C GLN A 88 0.07 10.49 8.76
N MET A 89 1.21 10.27 9.40
CA MET A 89 1.85 11.28 10.25
C MET A 89 2.19 12.56 9.48
N ARG A 90 2.78 12.42 8.27
CA ARG A 90 3.11 13.56 7.42
C ARG A 90 1.86 14.34 7.00
N ALA A 91 0.74 13.65 6.78
CA ALA A 91 -0.55 14.27 6.49
C ALA A 91 -1.19 14.96 7.70
N LYS A 92 -0.63 14.79 8.92
CA LYS A 92 -1.16 15.30 10.19
C LYS A 92 -2.56 14.78 10.52
N THR A 93 -2.87 13.56 10.06
CA THR A 93 -4.15 12.88 10.32
C THR A 93 -3.98 11.65 11.20
N SER A 94 -2.78 11.43 11.74
CA SER A 94 -2.48 10.36 12.70
C SER A 94 -3.04 10.71 14.09
N ASP A 95 -3.72 9.75 14.72
CA ASP A 95 -4.08 9.82 16.13
C ASP A 95 -2.89 9.33 16.99
N PRO A 96 -2.47 10.08 18.03
CA PRO A 96 -1.40 9.64 18.95
C PRO A 96 -1.61 8.25 19.56
N GLN A 97 -2.87 7.78 19.69
CA GLN A 97 -3.19 6.44 20.20
C GLN A 97 -2.77 5.31 19.25
N TRP A 98 -2.55 5.61 17.97
CA TRP A 98 -2.09 4.65 16.97
C TRP A 98 -0.56 4.46 16.98
N GLY A 99 0.15 5.17 17.86
CA GLY A 99 1.60 5.07 18.02
C GLY A 99 2.37 5.83 16.94
N TYR A 100 3.64 5.46 16.76
CA TYR A 100 4.54 6.11 15.80
C TYR A 100 5.18 5.10 14.83
N PRO A 101 5.63 5.52 13.63
CA PRO A 101 6.21 4.66 12.59
C PRO A 101 7.45 3.87 13.03
N TRP A 102 8.17 4.35 14.05
CA TRP A 102 9.34 3.70 14.63
C TRP A 102 9.02 2.81 15.85
N GLN A 103 7.73 2.60 16.17
CA GLN A 103 7.27 1.74 17.25
C GLN A 103 6.68 0.43 16.67
N GLY A 104 5.69 -0.16 17.35
CA GLY A 104 4.97 -1.34 16.86
C GLY A 104 3.75 -0.97 16.00
N PRO A 105 3.10 -1.98 15.36
CA PRO A 105 1.83 -1.78 14.69
C PRO A 105 0.79 -1.13 15.62
N PRO A 106 -0.04 -0.19 15.13
CA PRO A 106 -0.28 0.17 13.73
C PRO A 106 0.67 1.23 13.15
N TYR A 107 1.83 1.48 13.77
CA TYR A 107 2.87 2.39 13.25
C TYR A 107 2.40 3.85 13.07
N GLY A 108 1.37 4.28 13.80
CA GLY A 108 0.76 5.61 13.67
C GLY A 108 -0.24 5.76 12.52
N ASP A 109 -0.56 4.67 11.83
CA ASP A 109 -1.56 4.61 10.76
C ASP A 109 -2.95 4.27 11.29
N ASP A 110 -4.00 4.58 10.53
CA ASP A 110 -5.38 4.21 10.91
C ASP A 110 -5.48 2.67 10.93
N PRO A 111 -5.99 2.04 12.00
CA PRO A 111 -6.15 0.59 12.06
C PRO A 111 -6.94 -0.01 10.88
N LYS A 112 -7.92 0.73 10.33
CA LYS A 112 -8.68 0.34 9.13
C LYS A 112 -7.79 0.37 7.89
N ASP A 113 -6.95 1.39 7.75
CA ASP A 113 -6.03 1.53 6.62
C ASP A 113 -4.96 0.43 6.66
N GLN A 114 -4.40 0.14 7.84
CA GLN A 114 -3.51 -1.00 8.07
C GLN A 114 -4.16 -2.35 7.72
N ALA A 115 -5.44 -2.53 8.07
CA ALA A 115 -6.16 -3.76 7.74
C ALA A 115 -6.29 -3.91 6.21
N ALA A 116 -6.68 -2.86 5.50
CA ALA A 116 -6.77 -2.86 4.04
C ALA A 116 -5.40 -3.12 3.37
N ILE A 117 -4.32 -2.53 3.88
CA ILE A 117 -2.96 -2.80 3.38
C ILE A 117 -2.59 -4.27 3.57
N ARG A 118 -2.87 -4.86 4.75
CA ARG A 118 -2.61 -6.28 5.01
C ARG A 118 -3.43 -7.19 4.11
N GLU A 119 -4.69 -6.84 3.83
CA GLU A 119 -5.51 -7.58 2.86
C GLU A 119 -4.91 -7.52 1.46
N GLY A 120 -4.43 -6.35 1.02
CA GLY A 120 -3.72 -6.20 -0.25
C GLY A 120 -2.44 -7.07 -0.32
N ILE A 121 -1.64 -7.09 0.74
CA ILE A 121 -0.45 -7.95 0.86
C ILE A 121 -0.85 -9.44 0.76
N ALA A 122 -1.89 -9.85 1.49
CA ALA A 122 -2.38 -11.22 1.46
C ALA A 122 -2.91 -11.61 0.07
N TYR A 123 -3.58 -10.69 -0.63
CA TYR A 123 -4.04 -10.88 -2.00
C TYR A 123 -2.86 -11.09 -2.97
N ALA A 124 -1.83 -10.24 -2.90
CA ALA A 124 -0.65 -10.40 -3.73
C ALA A 124 0.05 -11.75 -3.52
N ARG A 125 0.19 -12.19 -2.27
CA ARG A 125 0.72 -13.53 -1.95
C ARG A 125 -0.12 -14.66 -2.54
N GLN A 126 -1.45 -14.55 -2.49
CA GLN A 126 -2.37 -15.52 -3.10
C GLN A 126 -2.22 -15.58 -4.63
N CYS A 127 -1.85 -14.47 -5.27
CA CYS A 127 -1.56 -14.40 -6.69
C CYS A 127 -0.13 -14.85 -7.07
N GLY A 128 0.68 -15.28 -6.11
CA GLY A 128 2.03 -15.81 -6.35
C GLY A 128 3.17 -14.79 -6.35
N PHE A 129 2.96 -13.61 -5.75
CA PHE A 129 4.00 -12.58 -5.57
C PHE A 129 4.82 -12.77 -4.29
#